data_AF-A0A8K0KLL3-F1
#
_entry.id   AF-A0A8K0KLL3-F1
#
_cell.length_a   1.000
_cell.length_b   1.000
_cell.length_c   1.000
_cell.angle_alpha   90.00
_cell.angle_beta   90.00
_cell.angle_gamma   90.00
#
_symmetry.space_group_name_H-M   'P 1'
#
loop_
_entity.id
_entity.type
_entity.pdbx_description
1 polymer ?
#
loop_
_entity_poly.entity_id
_entity_poly.type
_entity_poly.pdbx_seq_one_letter_code
_entity_poly.pdbx_strand_id
1 'polypeptide(L)'
;MGEIAGSKLDAAQPLVRVFSHYKLIVPLIRNLAEWEISKVTDVNTIFRGNSLVSKLMDEFMKLAGLHYLHTTLKPVIESVIRERRPCEIDPSKVGDPSL
;
A
#
# COMPACT_ATOMS: atom_id res chain seq x y z
N MET A 1 -2.52 25.78 11.17
CA MET A 1 -1.66 24.83 10.44
C MET A 1 -2.47 23.84 9.56
N GLY A 2 -3.73 24.14 9.23
CA GLY A 2 -4.60 23.29 8.41
C GLY A 2 -4.98 23.90 7.05
N GLU A 3 -4.21 24.87 6.56
CA GLU A 3 -4.58 25.73 5.41
C GLU A 3 -3.61 25.62 4.21
N ILE A 4 -3.00 24.45 3.95
CA ILE A 4 -2.07 24.32 2.81
C ILE A 4 -2.45 23.16 1.86
N ALA A 5 -3.37 22.27 2.22
CA ALA A 5 -3.89 21.26 1.30
C ALA A 5 -5.34 20.88 1.67
N GLY A 6 -6.22 20.75 0.68
CA GLY A 6 -7.64 20.36 0.85
C GLY A 6 -7.84 19.02 1.57
N SER A 7 -6.78 18.22 1.69
CA SER A 7 -6.67 17.09 2.59
C SER A 7 -5.20 16.89 2.95
N LYS A 8 -4.88 16.52 4.20
CA LYS A 8 -3.53 16.07 4.61
C LYS A 8 -2.99 14.92 3.75
N LEU A 9 -3.87 14.22 3.04
CA LEU A 9 -3.59 13.00 2.28
C LEU A 9 -3.11 13.28 0.84
N ASP A 10 -3.42 14.45 0.27
CA ASP A 10 -3.06 14.79 -1.12
C ASP A 10 -1.58 15.16 -1.28
N ALA A 11 -0.88 15.38 -0.16
CA ALA A 11 0.53 15.74 -0.15
C ALA A 11 1.47 14.53 -0.32
N ALA A 12 1.00 13.29 -0.11
CA ALA A 12 1.87 12.12 -0.05
C ALA A 12 2.63 11.89 -1.36
N GLN A 13 1.94 11.92 -2.50
CA GLN A 13 2.57 11.68 -3.79
C GLN A 13 3.57 12.78 -4.20
N PRO A 14 3.25 14.09 -4.09
CA PRO A 14 4.23 15.15 -4.30
C PRO A 14 5.46 15.04 -3.39
N LEU A 15 5.25 14.74 -2.10
CA LEU A 15 6.35 14.55 -1.14
C LEU A 15 7.23 13.35 -1.52
N VAL A 16 6.63 12.20 -1.85
CA VAL A 16 7.40 11.04 -2.32
C VAL A 16 8.24 11.39 -3.54
N ARG A 17 7.68 12.10 -4.53
CA ARG A 17 8.40 12.50 -5.74
C ARG A 17 9.60 13.40 -5.43
N VAL A 18 9.38 14.49 -4.68
CA VAL A 18 10.44 15.45 -4.35
C VAL A 18 11.53 14.79 -3.50
N PHE A 19 11.17 14.12 -2.41
CA PHE A 19 12.16 13.53 -1.52
C PHE A 19 12.86 12.30 -2.12
N SER A 20 12.23 11.58 -3.05
CA SER A 20 12.90 10.52 -3.81
C SER A 20 13.96 11.11 -4.76
N HIS A 21 13.66 12.22 -5.44
CA HIS A 21 14.61 12.91 -6.31
C HIS A 21 15.88 13.32 -5.54
N TYR A 22 15.72 13.83 -4.32
CA TYR A 22 16.85 14.20 -3.45
C TYR A 22 17.44 13.03 -2.64
N LYS A 23 16.99 11.79 -2.83
CA LYS A 23 17.43 10.59 -2.07
C LYS A 23 17.21 10.68 -0.54
N LEU A 24 16.18 11.44 -0.12
CA LEU A 24 15.83 11.68 1.28
C LEU A 24 14.52 11.01 1.71
N ILE A 25 13.87 10.24 0.82
CA ILE A 25 12.57 9.63 1.10
C ILE A 25 12.61 8.61 2.26
N VAL A 26 13.63 7.75 2.31
CA VAL A 26 13.77 6.75 3.39
C VAL A 26 14.01 7.43 4.75
N PRO A 27 14.93 8.41 4.89
CA PRO A 27 15.03 9.22 6.10
C PRO A 27 13.73 9.92 6.49
N LEU A 28 13.00 10.51 5.54
CA LEU A 28 11.72 11.19 5.80
C LEU A 28 10.70 10.22 6.42
N ILE A 29 10.46 9.08 5.76
CA ILE A 29 9.49 8.07 6.22
C ILE A 29 9.88 7.55 7.61
N ARG A 30 11.17 7.29 7.85
CA ARG A 30 11.67 6.83 9.15
C ARG A 30 11.37 7.83 10.27
N ASN A 31 11.75 9.10 10.09
CA ASN A 31 11.54 10.13 11.11
C ASN A 31 10.04 10.32 11.42
N LEU A 32 9.19 10.31 10.39
CA LEU A 32 7.75 10.44 10.59
C LEU A 32 7.15 9.20 11.27
N ALA A 33 7.64 8.00 10.95
CA ALA A 33 7.22 6.76 11.60
C ALA A 33 7.61 6.74 13.08
N GLU A 34 8.85 7.13 13.41
CA GLU A 34 9.31 7.25 14.81
C GLU A 34 8.46 8.26 15.59
N TRP A 35 8.15 9.41 14.98
CA TRP A 35 7.26 10.40 15.58
C TRP A 35 5.85 9.83 15.80
N GLU A 36 5.27 9.15 14.80
CA GLU A 36 3.95 8.53 14.92
C GLU A 36 3.91 7.48 16.03
N ILE A 37 4.89 6.58 16.07
CA ILE A 37 5.02 5.55 17.12
C ILE A 37 5.10 6.20 18.51
N SER A 38 5.84 7.30 18.66
CA SER A 38 5.97 8.00 19.95
C SER A 38 4.65 8.59 20.49
N LYS A 39 3.62 8.74 19.64
CA LYS A 39 2.31 9.31 19.98
C LYS A 39 1.22 8.26 20.14
N VAL A 40 1.49 7.01 19.78
CA VAL A 40 0.49 5.94 19.84
C VAL A 40 0.35 5.42 21.26
N THR A 41 -0.89 5.32 21.74
CA THR A 41 -1.25 4.75 23.04
C THR A 41 -1.65 3.28 22.97
N ASP A 42 -2.18 2.83 21.82
CA ASP A 42 -2.53 1.44 21.54
C ASP A 42 -1.72 0.91 20.35
N VAL A 43 -0.83 -0.04 20.61
CA VAL A 43 0.06 -0.65 19.60
C VAL A 43 -0.72 -1.25 18.42
N ASN A 44 -1.98 -1.65 18.61
CA ASN A 44 -2.84 -2.16 17.54
C ASN A 44 -3.32 -1.08 16.55
N THR A 45 -2.92 0.18 16.75
CA THR A 45 -3.31 1.33 15.92
C THR A 45 -2.19 1.90 15.06
N ILE A 46 -0.95 1.43 15.24
CA ILE A 46 0.21 1.91 14.48
C ILE A 46 0.02 1.56 12.99
N PHE A 47 0.38 2.49 12.11
CA PHE A 47 0.36 2.33 10.64
C PHE A 47 -1.01 2.03 10.01
N ARG A 48 -2.12 2.32 10.69
CA ARG A 48 -3.45 2.27 10.03
C ARG A 48 -3.45 3.23 8.84
N GLY A 49 -3.92 2.77 7.68
CA GLY A 49 -3.78 3.41 6.35
C GLY A 49 -4.33 4.84 6.17
N ASN A 50 -4.72 5.51 7.25
CA ASN A 50 -5.23 6.87 7.31
C ASN A 50 -4.19 7.88 7.87
N SER A 51 -2.95 7.45 8.15
CA SER A 51 -1.87 8.38 8.52
C SER A 51 -1.05 8.84 7.32
N LEU A 52 -0.39 10.00 7.47
CA LEU A 52 0.54 10.52 6.47
C LEU A 52 1.71 9.53 6.24
N VAL A 53 2.20 8.89 7.30
CA VAL A 53 3.29 7.90 7.21
C VAL A 53 2.87 6.71 6.36
N SER A 54 1.70 6.11 6.65
CA SER A 54 1.20 4.99 5.86
C SER A 54 0.99 5.38 4.40
N LYS A 55 0.49 6.58 4.11
CA LYS A 55 0.35 7.06 2.71
C LYS A 55 1.68 7.29 2.01
N LEU A 56 2.68 7.85 2.69
CA LEU A 56 4.02 8.02 2.12
C LEU A 56 4.67 6.66 1.83
N MET A 57 4.49 5.69 2.73
CA MET A 57 4.94 4.31 2.51
C MET A 57 4.23 3.69 1.31
N ASP A 58 2.90 3.79 1.20
CA ASP A 58 2.12 3.26 0.07
C ASP A 58 2.60 3.83 -1.28
N GLU A 59 2.72 5.15 -1.37
CA GLU A 59 3.15 5.82 -2.61
C GLU A 59 4.61 5.49 -2.95
N PHE A 60 5.50 5.43 -1.96
CA PHE A 60 6.90 5.04 -2.20
C PHE A 60 7.01 3.57 -2.62
N MET A 61 6.26 2.66 -2.01
CA MET A 61 6.24 1.24 -2.38
C MET A 61 5.70 1.02 -3.79
N LYS A 62 4.70 1.79 -4.23
CA LYS A 62 4.25 1.75 -5.64
C LYS A 62 5.38 2.16 -6.60
N LEU A 63 6.14 3.19 -6.25
CA LEU A 63 7.24 3.69 -7.09
C LEU A 63 8.44 2.72 -7.12
N ALA A 64 8.90 2.26 -5.95
CA ALA A 64 10.10 1.44 -5.83
C ALA A 64 9.82 -0.07 -6.04
N GLY A 65 8.62 -0.53 -5.69
CA GLY A 65 8.26 -1.95 -5.63
C GLY A 65 7.61 -2.50 -6.90
N LEU A 66 7.28 -1.69 -7.90
CA LEU A 66 6.55 -2.14 -9.09
C LEU A 66 7.26 -3.29 -9.83
N HIS A 67 8.57 -3.18 -10.02
CA HIS A 67 9.34 -4.23 -10.66
C HIS A 67 9.34 -5.53 -9.83
N TYR A 68 9.56 -5.40 -8.52
CA TYR A 68 9.50 -6.54 -7.59
C TYR A 68 8.13 -7.23 -7.62
N LEU A 69 7.05 -6.44 -7.60
CA LEU A 69 5.67 -6.92 -7.67
C LEU A 69 5.43 -7.72 -8.96
N HIS A 70 5.85 -7.18 -10.10
CA HIS A 70 5.71 -7.86 -11.39
C HIS A 70 6.51 -9.16 -11.43
N THR A 71 7.80 -9.13 -11.09
CA THR A 71 8.66 -10.31 -11.15
C THR A 71 8.18 -11.42 -10.20
N THR A 72 7.62 -11.05 -9.05
CA THR A 72 7.15 -12.00 -8.04
C THR A 72 5.77 -12.59 -8.36
N LEU A 73 4.79 -11.74 -8.68
CA LEU A 73 3.38 -12.18 -8.75
C LEU A 73 2.87 -12.39 -10.18
N LYS A 74 3.45 -11.75 -11.19
CA LYS A 74 2.95 -11.84 -12.57
C LYS A 74 2.85 -13.29 -13.07
N PRO A 75 3.86 -14.16 -12.92
CA PRO A 75 3.77 -15.54 -13.42
C PRO A 75 2.65 -16.34 -12.75
N VAL A 76 2.44 -16.13 -11.45
CA VAL A 76 1.39 -16.79 -10.66
C VAL A 76 0.02 -16.31 -11.11
N ILE A 77 -0.17 -15.00 -11.25
CA ILE A 77 -1.43 -14.39 -11.73
C ILE A 77 -1.75 -14.89 -13.14
N GLU A 78 -0.78 -14.96 -14.04
CA GLU A 78 -0.96 -15.49 -15.39
C GLU A 78 -1.36 -16.97 -15.38
N SER A 79 -0.82 -17.78 -14.45
CA SER A 79 -1.25 -19.17 -14.27
C SER A 79 -2.70 -19.26 -13.82
N VAL A 80 -3.10 -18.48 -12.82
CA VAL A 80 -4.49 -18.43 -12.31
C VAL A 80 -5.47 -18.05 -13.43
N ILE A 81 -5.14 -17.03 -14.22
CA ILE A 81 -5.96 -16.57 -15.34
C ILE A 81 -6.08 -17.66 -16.41
N ARG A 82 -4.99 -18.38 -16.71
CA ARG A 82 -4.99 -19.47 -17.70
C ARG A 82 -5.78 -20.68 -17.24
N GLU A 83 -5.63 -21.07 -15.98
CA GLU A 83 -6.28 -22.27 -15.42
C GLU A 83 -7.77 -22.08 -15.20
N ARG A 84 -8.25 -20.85 -14.95
CA ARG A 84 -9.67 -20.51 -14.73
C ARG A 84 -10.38 -21.44 -13.73
N ARG A 85 -9.67 -21.87 -12.68
CA ARG A 85 -10.26 -22.76 -11.69
C ARG A 85 -11.37 -22.04 -10.93
N PRO A 86 -12.53 -22.70 -10.70
CA PRO A 86 -13.51 -22.16 -9.77
C PRO A 86 -12.90 -22.15 -8.37
N CYS A 87 -12.84 -20.96 -7.77
CA CYS A 87 -12.37 -20.76 -6.39
C CYS A 87 -13.52 -20.41 -5.43
N GLU A 88 -14.77 -20.48 -5.90
CA GLU A 88 -15.94 -20.28 -5.06
C GLU A 88 -16.05 -21.44 -4.07
N ILE A 89 -16.21 -21.10 -2.79
CA ILE A 89 -16.30 -22.04 -1.67
C ILE A 89 -17.64 -21.94 -0.95
N ASP A 90 -18.40 -20.87 -1.21
CA ASP A 90 -19.74 -20.67 -0.68
C ASP A 90 -20.70 -21.67 -1.35
N PRO A 91 -21.21 -22.68 -0.61
CA PRO A 91 -22.06 -23.70 -1.21
C PRO A 91 -23.35 -23.15 -1.83
N SER A 92 -23.80 -21.96 -1.40
CA SER A 92 -24.99 -21.31 -1.97
C SER A 92 -24.74 -20.67 -3.34
N LYS A 93 -23.48 -20.52 -3.76
CA LYS A 93 -23.05 -19.87 -5.00
C LYS A 93 -22.31 -20.79 -5.97
N VAL A 94 -21.87 -21.96 -5.51
CA VAL A 94 -21.33 -23.00 -6.38
C VAL A 94 -22.48 -23.50 -7.26
N GLY A 95 -22.45 -23.15 -8.56
CA GLY A 95 -23.37 -23.71 -9.55
C GLY A 95 -23.24 -25.23 -9.63
N ASP A 96 -24.24 -25.92 -10.19
CA ASP A 96 -24.26 -27.38 -10.28
C ASP A 96 -22.93 -27.90 -10.88
N PRO A 97 -22.14 -28.71 -10.14
CA PRO A 97 -20.87 -29.25 -10.62
C PRO A 97 -20.97 -30.15 -11.87
N SER A 98 -22.19 -30.46 -12.31
CA SER A 98 -22.49 -31.34 -13.45
C SER A 98 -22.79 -30.63 -14.77
N LEU A 99 -22.71 -29.29 -14.83
CA LEU A 99 -22.82 -28.46 -16.04
C LEU A 99 -21.46 -27.94 -16.53
#